data_AF-A0A2E1ADK4-F1
#
_entry.id   AF-A0A2E1ADK4-F1
#
_cell.length_a   1.000
_cell.length_b   1.000
_cell.length_c   1.000
_cell.angle_alpha   90.00
_cell.angle_beta   90.00
_cell.angle_gamma   90.00
#
_symmetry.space_group_name_H-M   'P 1'
#
loop_
_entity.id
_entity.type
_entity.pdbx_description
1 polymer ?
#
loop_
_entity_poly.entity_id
_entity_poly.type
_entity_poly.pdbx_seq_one_letter_code
_entity_poly.pdbx_strand_id
1 'polypeptide(L)'
;MSQPPKLKAFMEFVQYHERSWGDEDYPSRPDLIDILRSPVCVFWQDLGSQSNRYTVSLHHDMRDIEEYMAQLIFRRNNIAPDKRLVRIFTNAKPTRIKGIKIIFETQDTDPDEIAVDEAVVEANEHFHPLPTHLMTDENQGETTILDDEFEDTEG
;
A
#
# COMPACT_ATOMS: atom_id res chain seq x y z
N MET A 1 -37.48 12.32 11.93
CA MET A 1 -36.23 12.98 12.36
C MET A 1 -35.09 12.52 11.44
N SER A 2 -34.51 13.41 10.64
CA SER A 2 -33.43 13.05 9.69
C SER A 2 -32.10 12.95 10.45
N GLN A 3 -31.44 11.78 10.39
CA GLN A 3 -30.13 11.62 11.01
C GLN A 3 -29.08 12.53 10.34
N PRO A 4 -28.07 13.02 11.10
CA PRO A 4 -27.05 13.89 10.55
C PRO A 4 -26.29 13.17 9.42
N PRO A 5 -25.92 13.86 8.33
CA PRO A 5 -25.36 13.25 7.12
C PRO A 5 -24.09 12.43 7.36
N LYS A 6 -23.36 12.71 8.45
CA LYS A 6 -22.15 11.97 8.84
C LYS A 6 -22.44 10.57 9.38
N LEU A 7 -23.55 10.40 10.10
CA LEU A 7 -23.95 9.09 10.63
C LEU A 7 -24.47 8.17 9.53
N LYS A 8 -25.11 8.75 8.50
CA LYS A 8 -25.54 8.02 7.30
C LYS A 8 -24.37 7.31 6.64
N ALA A 9 -23.25 8.02 6.46
CA ALA A 9 -22.05 7.44 5.88
C ALA A 9 -21.48 6.26 6.68
N PHE A 10 -21.47 6.32 8.02
CA PHE A 10 -21.02 5.17 8.82
C PHE A 10 -21.95 3.96 8.67
N MET A 11 -23.25 4.19 8.82
CA MET A 11 -24.23 3.12 8.71
C MET A 11 -24.28 2.49 7.32
N GLU A 12 -24.03 3.25 6.25
CA GLU A 12 -23.92 2.72 4.89
C GLU A 12 -22.79 1.69 4.77
N PHE A 13 -21.62 1.97 5.36
CA PHE A 13 -20.49 1.03 5.36
C PHE A 13 -20.78 -0.21 6.21
N VAL A 14 -21.40 -0.05 7.38
CA VAL A 14 -21.80 -1.18 8.24
C VAL A 14 -22.83 -2.06 7.52
N GLN A 15 -23.86 -1.45 6.92
CA GLN A 15 -24.87 -2.21 6.18
C GLN A 15 -24.29 -2.91 4.95
N TYR A 16 -23.39 -2.25 4.22
CA TYR A 16 -22.70 -2.86 3.10
C TYR A 16 -21.87 -4.07 3.56
N HIS A 17 -21.10 -3.91 4.63
CA HIS A 17 -20.34 -4.99 5.24
C HIS A 17 -21.22 -6.20 5.60
N GLU A 18 -22.27 -5.99 6.40
CA GLU A 18 -23.18 -7.07 6.82
C GLU A 18 -23.86 -7.75 5.63
N ARG A 19 -24.30 -6.99 4.62
CA ARG A 19 -24.91 -7.57 3.41
C ARG A 19 -23.91 -8.33 2.54
N SER A 20 -22.67 -7.87 2.49
CA SER A 20 -21.63 -8.45 1.63
C SER A 20 -21.11 -9.79 2.13
N TRP A 21 -21.09 -9.96 3.46
CA TRP A 21 -20.73 -11.21 4.12
C TRP A 21 -21.94 -12.12 4.35
N GLY A 22 -23.12 -11.56 4.66
CA GLY A 22 -24.28 -12.35 5.01
C GLY A 22 -23.96 -13.30 6.17
N ASP A 23 -24.12 -14.60 5.91
CA ASP A 23 -23.85 -15.68 6.87
C ASP A 23 -22.39 -16.20 6.84
N GLU A 24 -21.55 -15.66 5.94
CA GLU A 24 -20.13 -16.04 5.86
C GLU A 24 -19.28 -15.29 6.89
N ASP A 25 -18.21 -15.92 7.39
CA ASP A 25 -17.32 -15.34 8.39
C ASP A 25 -15.89 -15.15 7.86
N TYR A 26 -15.14 -14.23 8.44
CA TYR A 26 -13.71 -14.03 8.18
C TYR A 26 -12.91 -13.99 9.48
N PRO A 27 -11.59 -14.27 9.42
CA PRO A 27 -10.77 -14.28 10.62
C PRO A 27 -10.91 -12.97 11.39
N SER A 28 -11.21 -13.07 12.69
CA SER A 28 -11.41 -11.93 13.60
C SER A 28 -12.54 -10.96 13.19
N ARG A 29 -13.61 -11.44 12.55
CA ARG A 29 -14.82 -10.65 12.31
C ARG A 29 -15.39 -10.14 13.64
N PRO A 30 -15.57 -8.82 13.81
CA PRO A 30 -16.24 -8.28 14.98
C PRO A 30 -17.76 -8.43 14.87
N ASP A 31 -18.42 -8.57 16.01
CA ASP A 31 -19.88 -8.56 16.07
C ASP A 31 -20.43 -7.18 15.69
N LEU A 32 -21.64 -7.14 15.11
CA LEU A 32 -22.31 -5.90 14.72
C LEU A 32 -22.41 -4.91 15.90
N ILE A 33 -22.70 -5.41 17.10
CA ILE A 33 -22.83 -4.56 18.28
C ILE A 33 -21.50 -3.90 18.66
N ASP A 34 -20.39 -4.60 18.46
CA ASP A 34 -19.05 -4.10 18.76
C ASP A 34 -18.62 -3.06 17.73
N ILE A 35 -18.93 -3.28 16.45
CA ILE A 35 -18.72 -2.29 15.37
C ILE A 35 -19.44 -0.99 15.71
N LEU A 36 -20.70 -1.06 16.13
CA LEU A 36 -21.52 0.12 16.44
C LEU A 36 -21.08 0.85 17.72
N ARG A 37 -20.46 0.15 18.67
CA ARG A 37 -20.00 0.71 19.95
C ARG A 37 -18.54 1.16 19.94
N SER A 38 -17.75 0.67 18.98
CA SER A 38 -16.31 0.91 18.97
C SER A 38 -15.97 2.40 18.82
N PRO A 39 -15.02 2.93 19.61
CA PRO A 39 -14.50 4.29 19.44
C PRO A 39 -13.86 4.49 18.06
N VAL A 40 -13.18 3.47 17.54
CA VAL A 40 -12.52 3.51 16.23
C VAL A 40 -12.84 2.25 15.45
N CYS A 41 -13.33 2.44 14.23
CA CYS A 41 -13.69 1.37 13.30
C CYS A 41 -12.98 1.61 11.98
N VAL A 42 -12.32 0.58 11.44
CA VAL A 42 -11.59 0.65 10.19
C VAL A 42 -12.07 -0.40 9.23
N PHE A 43 -12.41 0.03 8.02
CA PHE A 43 -12.79 -0.83 6.91
C PHE A 43 -11.60 -1.01 5.98
N TRP A 44 -11.29 -2.26 5.68
CA TRP A 44 -10.21 -2.71 4.84
C TRP A 44 -10.76 -3.45 3.64
N GLN A 45 -9.98 -3.50 2.57
CA GLN A 45 -10.25 -4.31 1.39
C GLN A 45 -9.02 -5.16 1.09
N ASP A 46 -9.21 -6.47 0.97
CA ASP A 46 -8.11 -7.39 0.65
C ASP A 46 -7.69 -7.18 -0.81
N LEU A 47 -6.40 -6.98 -1.05
CA LEU A 47 -5.84 -6.70 -2.39
C LEU A 47 -5.64 -7.97 -3.23
N GLY A 48 -5.56 -9.15 -2.59
CA GLY A 48 -5.41 -10.44 -3.26
C GLY A 48 -6.72 -11.17 -3.56
N SER A 49 -7.85 -10.67 -3.05
CA SER A 49 -9.16 -11.27 -3.26
C SER A 49 -9.88 -10.60 -4.43
N GLN A 50 -10.49 -11.38 -5.32
CA GLN A 50 -11.40 -10.83 -6.33
C GLN A 50 -12.71 -10.31 -5.70
N SER A 51 -12.95 -10.59 -4.42
CA SER A 51 -14.12 -10.08 -3.73
C SER A 51 -13.94 -8.59 -3.40
N ASN A 52 -14.94 -7.78 -3.73
CA ASN A 52 -14.98 -6.36 -3.34
C ASN A 52 -15.48 -6.19 -1.89
N ARG A 53 -15.36 -7.23 -1.06
CA ARG A 53 -15.86 -7.28 0.33
C ARG A 53 -14.93 -6.50 1.24
N TYR A 54 -15.50 -5.87 2.27
CA TYR A 54 -14.72 -5.19 3.29
C TYR A 54 -14.51 -6.09 4.50
N THR A 55 -13.33 -6.05 5.10
CA THR A 55 -13.09 -6.57 6.44
C THR A 55 -13.01 -5.41 7.44
N VAL A 56 -13.34 -5.66 8.70
CA VAL A 56 -13.39 -4.63 9.75
C VAL A 56 -12.41 -4.95 10.87
N SER A 57 -11.70 -3.93 11.34
CA SER A 57 -11.00 -4.00 12.63
C SER A 57 -11.41 -2.87 13.55
N LEU A 58 -11.46 -3.19 14.84
CA LEU A 58 -11.88 -2.29 15.92
C LEU A 58 -10.67 -1.92 16.76
N HIS A 59 -10.54 -0.64 17.11
CA HIS A 59 -9.41 -0.11 17.87
C HIS A 59 -9.92 0.77 19.01
N HIS A 60 -9.18 0.81 20.11
CA HIS A 60 -9.50 1.69 21.24
C HIS A 60 -9.15 3.15 20.93
N ASP A 61 -8.09 3.37 20.17
CA ASP A 61 -7.64 4.68 19.75
C ASP A 61 -6.99 4.65 18.36
N MET A 62 -6.48 5.79 17.90
CA MET A 62 -5.91 5.94 16.56
C MET A 62 -4.45 5.47 16.47
N ARG A 63 -3.75 5.25 17.59
CA ARG A 63 -2.32 4.94 17.63
C ARG A 63 -2.03 3.60 16.95
N ASP A 64 -2.91 2.62 17.15
CA ASP A 64 -2.81 1.31 16.51
C ASP A 64 -2.84 1.43 14.97
N ILE A 65 -3.66 2.35 14.44
CA ILE A 65 -3.75 2.62 13.01
C ILE A 65 -2.52 3.38 12.53
N GLU A 66 -2.05 4.36 13.30
CA GLU A 66 -0.85 5.13 12.98
C GLU A 66 0.38 4.23 12.90
N GLU A 67 0.54 3.31 13.85
CA GLU A 67 1.62 2.34 13.84
C GLU A 67 1.54 1.42 12.61
N TYR A 68 0.35 0.89 12.30
CA TYR A 68 0.14 0.09 11.10
C TYR A 68 0.52 0.87 9.82
N MET A 69 0.07 2.12 9.70
CA MET A 69 0.37 2.96 8.54
C MET A 69 1.86 3.35 8.47
N ALA A 70 2.51 3.60 9.61
CA ALA A 70 3.94 3.85 9.68
C ALA A 70 4.73 2.63 9.23
N GLN A 71 4.37 1.43 9.71
CA GLN A 71 4.98 0.18 9.26
C GLN A 71 4.85 -0.01 7.75
N LEU A 72 3.72 0.34 7.13
CA LEU A 72 3.57 0.26 5.67
C LEU A 72 4.52 1.20 4.91
N ILE A 73 4.87 2.35 5.49
CA ILE A 73 5.76 3.34 4.85
C ILE A 73 7.22 2.98 5.04
N PHE A 74 7.60 2.50 6.22
CA PHE A 74 9.00 2.24 6.57
C PHE A 74 9.50 0.83 6.20
N ARG A 75 8.61 -0.09 5.79
CA ARG A 75 9.01 -1.44 5.37
C ARG A 75 9.90 -1.40 4.11
N ARG A 76 11.19 -1.69 4.29
CA ARG A 76 12.24 -1.77 3.25
C ARG A 76 12.19 -3.06 2.41
N ASN A 77 11.45 -4.08 2.86
CA ASN A 77 11.39 -5.41 2.23
C ASN A 77 9.98 -5.72 1.70
N ASN A 78 9.81 -5.64 0.38
CA ASN A 78 8.89 -6.27 -0.61
C ASN A 78 7.58 -7.00 -0.23
N ILE A 79 7.12 -7.06 1.02
CA ILE A 79 5.80 -7.60 1.35
C ILE A 79 4.79 -6.47 1.15
N ALA A 80 4.20 -6.44 -0.04
CA ALA A 80 3.09 -5.54 -0.33
C ALA A 80 1.97 -5.73 0.71
N PRO A 81 1.28 -4.66 1.13
CA PRO A 81 0.13 -4.78 2.00
C PRO A 81 -0.87 -5.76 1.38
N ASP A 82 -1.32 -6.72 2.18
CA ASP A 82 -2.41 -7.64 1.83
C ASP A 82 -3.77 -6.92 1.83
N LYS A 83 -3.85 -5.79 2.54
CA LYS A 83 -5.08 -5.01 2.73
C LYS A 83 -4.88 -3.54 2.40
N ARG A 84 -5.87 -2.97 1.73
CA ARG A 84 -6.00 -1.54 1.47
C ARG A 84 -6.94 -0.90 2.48
N LEU A 85 -6.50 0.19 3.10
CA LEU A 85 -7.36 1.04 3.93
C LEU A 85 -8.45 1.70 3.07
N VAL A 86 -9.72 1.40 3.34
CA VAL A 86 -10.87 2.00 2.63
C VAL A 86 -11.42 3.19 3.41
N ARG A 87 -11.73 2.98 4.70
CA ARG A 87 -12.33 4.03 5.53
C ARG A 87 -12.02 3.86 7.01
N ILE A 88 -11.86 5.00 7.70
CA ILE A 88 -11.76 5.09 9.16
C ILE A 88 -12.96 5.88 9.68
N PHE A 89 -13.55 5.42 10.77
CA PHE A 89 -14.57 6.14 11.53
C PHE A 89 -14.13 6.25 12.99
N THR A 90 -14.22 7.46 13.53
CA THR A 90 -13.99 7.73 14.96
C THR A 90 -15.30 8.17 15.58
N ASN A 91 -15.83 7.41 16.54
CA ASN A 91 -17.14 7.63 17.15
C ASN A 91 -18.25 7.82 16.09
N ALA A 92 -18.32 6.88 15.13
CA ALA A 92 -19.23 6.91 13.97
C ALA A 92 -19.11 8.15 13.06
N LYS A 93 -18.03 8.93 13.16
CA LYS A 93 -17.75 10.07 12.27
C LYS A 93 -16.62 9.72 11.30
N PRO A 94 -16.77 10.00 10.00
CA PRO A 94 -15.76 9.66 9.01
C PRO A 94 -14.49 10.48 9.24
N THR A 95 -13.36 9.77 9.39
CA THR A 95 -12.03 10.34 9.64
C THR A 95 -11.16 10.15 8.41
N ARG A 96 -10.35 11.15 8.06
CA ARG A 96 -9.36 11.09 6.96
C ARG A 96 -7.98 11.35 7.53
N ILE A 97 -6.99 10.60 7.05
CA ILE A 97 -5.58 10.89 7.28
C ILE A 97 -5.25 12.15 6.46
N LYS A 98 -4.78 13.20 7.12
CA LYS A 98 -4.42 14.46 6.46
C LYS A 98 -2.98 14.49 5.95
N GLY A 99 -2.11 13.74 6.59
CA GLY A 99 -0.69 13.70 6.29
C GLY A 99 0.05 12.94 7.39
N ILE A 100 1.32 12.66 7.15
CA ILE A 100 2.21 11.95 8.07
C ILE A 100 3.43 12.85 8.29
N LYS A 101 3.77 13.09 9.56
CA LYS A 101 4.92 13.93 9.92
C LYS A 101 6.10 13.03 10.25
N ILE A 102 7.14 13.10 9.43
CA ILE A 102 8.42 12.42 9.68
C ILE A 102 9.38 13.47 10.24
N ILE A 103 9.99 13.18 11.38
CA ILE A 103 11.00 14.02 12.03
C ILE A 103 12.32 13.29 11.90
N PHE A 104 13.32 13.96 11.35
CA PHE A 104 14.67 13.42 11.19
C PHE A 104 15.58 14.02 12.26
N GLU A 105 16.44 13.19 12.83
CA GLU A 105 17.52 13.60 13.72
C GLU A 105 18.83 13.09 13.12
N THR A 106 19.84 13.96 13.06
CA THR A 106 21.19 13.55 12.70
C THR A 106 21.84 12.95 13.93
N GLN A 107 22.22 11.68 13.85
CA GLN A 107 23.13 11.12 14.82
C GLN A 107 24.51 11.72 14.52
N ASP A 108 25.00 12.60 15.39
CA ASP A 108 26.38 13.07 15.32
C ASP A 108 27.27 11.84 15.50
N THR A 109 27.87 11.37 14.40
CA THR A 109 28.97 10.41 14.47
C THR A 109 30.11 11.12 15.18
N ASP A 110 30.56 10.60 16.32
CA ASP A 110 31.71 11.15 17.02
C ASP A 110 32.88 11.22 16.03
N PRO A 111 33.47 12.40 15.76
CA PRO A 111 34.55 12.54 14.78
C PRO A 111 35.80 11.73 15.17
N ASP A 112 35.88 11.28 16.43
CA ASP A 112 36.98 10.47 16.95
C ASP A 112 36.89 8.98 16.58
N GLU A 113 35.77 8.50 16.01
CA GLU A 113 35.63 7.11 15.52
C GLU A 113 35.90 6.94 14.02
N ILE A 114 36.10 8.04 13.28
CA ILE A 114 36.52 8.02 11.87
C ILE A 114 38.05 8.18 11.82
N ALA A 115 38.77 7.26 12.48
CA ALA A 115 40.14 6.97 12.08
C ALA A 115 40.07 6.23 10.74
N VAL A 116 39.98 6.99 9.65
CA VAL A 116 40.26 6.49 8.31
C VAL A 116 41.63 5.83 8.35
N ASP A 117 41.67 4.52 8.08
CA ASP A 117 42.86 3.82 7.62
C ASP A 117 43.24 4.44 6.26
N GLU A 118 43.93 5.57 6.32
CA GLU A 118 44.48 6.31 5.18
C GLU A 118 45.73 5.55 4.69
N ALA A 119 45.53 4.34 4.18
CA ALA A 119 46.62 3.50 3.69
C ALA A 119 46.20 2.52 2.58
N VAL A 120 45.45 2.95 1.57
CA VAL A 120 45.49 2.31 0.24
C VAL A 120 45.29 3.36 -0.87
N VAL A 121 46.27 4.24 -1.03
CA VAL A 121 46.53 4.92 -2.31
C VAL A 121 47.88 4.44 -2.79
N GLU A 122 47.94 3.21 -3.30
CA GLU A 122 49.01 2.79 -4.20
C GLU A 122 48.57 1.54 -4.97
N ALA A 123 48.91 1.52 -6.26
CA ALA A 123 48.66 0.46 -7.24
C ALA A 123 47.24 0.37 -7.81
N ASN A 124 46.93 1.26 -8.76
CA ASN A 124 46.21 0.83 -9.97
C ASN A 124 46.55 1.72 -11.19
N GLU A 125 47.85 1.88 -11.45
CA GLU A 125 48.34 2.23 -12.78
C GLU A 125 48.61 0.94 -13.58
N HIS A 126 47.59 0.38 -14.23
CA HIS A 126 47.75 -0.47 -15.43
C HIS A 126 46.41 -0.67 -16.15
N PHE A 127 45.84 0.43 -16.64
CA PHE A 127 44.76 0.36 -17.62
C PHE A 127 45.37 0.11 -18.99
N HIS A 128 45.40 -1.15 -19.44
CA HIS A 128 45.55 -1.46 -20.86
C HIS A 128 44.21 -1.19 -21.57
N PRO A 129 44.16 -0.42 -22.66
CA PRO A 129 42.95 -0.31 -23.46
C PRO A 129 42.67 -1.65 -24.15
N LEU A 130 41.42 -2.13 -24.03
CA LEU A 130 40.94 -3.29 -24.78
C LEU A 130 40.87 -2.96 -26.28
N PRO A 131 41.14 -3.93 -27.17
CA PRO A 131 41.04 -3.73 -28.60
C PRO A 131 39.58 -3.63 -29.02
N THR A 132 39.24 -2.51 -29.67
CA THR A 132 37.98 -2.27 -30.35
C THR A 132 37.89 -3.19 -31.57
N HIS A 133 37.35 -4.40 -31.39
CA HIS A 133 36.99 -5.23 -32.53
C HIS A 133 35.55 -4.91 -32.97
N LEU A 134 35.47 -4.23 -34.11
CA LEU A 134 34.32 -4.22 -35.00
C LEU A 134 33.85 -5.66 -35.24
N MET A 135 32.56 -5.93 -35.01
CA MET A 135 31.78 -6.82 -35.87
C MET A 135 30.34 -6.32 -35.95
N THR A 136 29.91 -6.23 -37.19
CA THR A 136 28.57 -5.97 -37.71
C THR A 136 27.61 -7.12 -37.38
N ASP A 137 26.33 -6.80 -37.38
CA ASP A 137 25.25 -7.48 -38.12
C ASP A 137 23.93 -7.12 -37.42
N GLU A 138 23.10 -6.28 -38.03
CA GLU A 138 22.03 -6.74 -38.92
C GLU A 138 21.21 -7.86 -38.27
N ASN A 139 20.10 -7.50 -37.62
CA ASN A 139 18.90 -8.28 -37.84
C ASN A 139 17.62 -7.46 -37.72
N GLN A 140 16.95 -7.38 -38.86
CA GLN A 140 15.59 -6.89 -39.04
C GLN A 140 14.63 -7.91 -38.42
N GLY A 141 13.60 -7.41 -37.75
CA GLY A 141 12.60 -8.25 -37.07
C GLY A 141 11.26 -7.54 -37.07
N GLU A 142 10.73 -7.39 -38.28
CA GLU A 142 9.37 -6.99 -38.62
C GLU A 142 8.36 -7.94 -37.95
N THR A 143 7.33 -7.40 -37.30
CA THR A 143 6.14 -8.19 -36.97
C THR A 143 4.91 -7.30 -37.12
N THR A 144 4.34 -7.40 -38.31
CA THR A 144 2.96 -7.09 -38.68
C THR A 144 1.98 -7.68 -37.67
N ILE A 145 1.12 -6.84 -37.09
CA ILE A 145 -0.13 -7.30 -36.48
C ILE A 145 -1.25 -6.81 -37.38
N LEU A 146 -2.01 -7.79 -37.86
CA LEU A 146 -3.19 -7.67 -38.71
C LEU A 146 -4.30 -6.95 -37.94
N ASP A 147 -4.84 -5.90 -38.55
CA ASP A 147 -6.15 -5.36 -38.20
C ASP A 147 -7.20 -6.37 -38.66
N ASP A 148 -7.78 -7.09 -37.70
CA ASP A 148 -8.87 -8.03 -37.93
C ASP A 148 -10.17 -7.22 -38.12
N GLU A 149 -10.74 -7.33 -39.32
CA GLU A 149 -12.03 -6.80 -39.70
C GLU A 149 -13.13 -7.49 -38.88
N PHE A 150 -13.84 -6.72 -38.05
CA PHE A 150 -15.13 -7.16 -37.52
C PHE A 150 -16.22 -6.66 -38.47
N GLU A 151 -16.77 -7.60 -39.24
CA GLU A 151 -17.96 -7.40 -40.08
C GLU A 151 -19.17 -7.04 -39.21
N ASP A 152 -19.81 -5.93 -39.57
CA ASP A 152 -21.15 -5.56 -39.16
C ASP A 152 -22.16 -6.63 -39.62
N THR A 153 -22.84 -7.25 -38.67
CA THR A 153 -24.02 -8.08 -38.94
C THR A 153 -25.28 -7.38 -38.42
N GLU A 154 -26.10 -6.98 -39.38
CA GLU A 154 -27.56 -6.82 -39.36
C GLU A 154 -28.20 -5.56 -38.75
N GLY A 155 -28.72 -4.75 -39.69
CA GLY A 155 -29.75 -3.72 -39.55
C GLY A 155 -30.21 -3.25 -40.92
#